data_AF-A0A8T2PYP4-F1
#
_entry.id   AF-A0A8T2PYP4-F1
#
_cell.length_a   1.000
_cell.length_b   1.000
_cell.length_c   1.000
_cell.angle_alpha   90.00
_cell.angle_beta   90.00
_cell.angle_gamma   90.00
#
_symmetry.space_group_name_H-M   'P 1'
#
loop_
_entity.id
_entity.type
_entity.pdbx_description
1 polymer ?
#
loop_
_entity_poly.entity_id
_entity_poly.type
_entity_poly.pdbx_seq_one_letter_code
_entity_poly.pdbx_strand_id
1 'polypeptide(L)'
;MARTKKKTRNLYPHDQEKNGQNQDDKGPSHQTTSQGLNASEKYSKKRLYYHVESLREIRRAQKSTGLLIPKLPFMRVVKKISANLYCMMKTTSFVNVKWKTQALLCLQEAAKDFAIDFMNDAYLCAAHCHTVTLMAKDYVIRSYFYMPLIARGH
;
A
#
# COMPACT_ATOMS: atom_id res chain seq x y z
N MET A 1 -28.36 -22.69 -36.90
CA MET A 1 -28.20 -22.92 -35.44
C MET A 1 -26.82 -22.44 -35.01
N ALA A 2 -26.75 -21.63 -33.95
CA ALA A 2 -25.53 -20.96 -33.47
C ALA A 2 -24.78 -21.78 -32.41
N ARG A 3 -23.43 -21.72 -32.36
CA ARG A 3 -22.65 -21.45 -31.13
C ARG A 3 -21.14 -21.31 -31.37
N THR A 4 -20.56 -20.49 -30.51
CA THR A 4 -19.23 -19.89 -30.43
C THR A 4 -18.14 -20.81 -29.85
N LYS A 5 -16.86 -20.49 -30.11
CA LYS A 5 -15.73 -20.88 -29.22
C LYS A 5 -14.83 -19.68 -28.92
N LYS A 6 -14.63 -19.43 -27.63
CA LYS A 6 -13.80 -18.37 -27.03
C LYS A 6 -12.31 -18.71 -27.20
N LYS A 7 -11.49 -17.72 -27.56
CA LYS A 7 -10.02 -17.83 -27.62
C LYS A 7 -9.43 -17.30 -26.32
N THR A 8 -8.81 -18.18 -25.53
CA THR A 8 -7.99 -17.82 -24.37
C THR A 8 -6.73 -17.09 -24.83
N ARG A 9 -6.37 -15.99 -24.17
CA ARG A 9 -5.12 -15.26 -24.43
C ARG A 9 -4.10 -15.70 -23.38
N ASN A 10 -3.06 -16.40 -23.83
CA ASN A 10 -1.90 -16.78 -23.04
C ASN A 10 -1.22 -15.54 -22.44
N LEU A 11 -0.79 -15.72 -21.19
CA LEU A 11 -0.15 -14.74 -20.33
C LEU A 11 1.37 -14.94 -20.45
N TYR A 12 2.07 -13.87 -20.88
CA TYR A 12 3.53 -13.71 -21.04
C TYR A 12 4.20 -14.39 -22.27
N PRO A 13 4.83 -13.62 -23.17
CA PRO A 13 5.70 -14.15 -24.22
C PRO A 13 7.13 -14.36 -23.71
N HIS A 14 7.76 -15.45 -24.16
CA HIS A 14 9.17 -15.75 -23.95
C HIS A 14 9.95 -15.32 -25.21
N ASP A 15 11.05 -14.59 -25.03
CA ASP A 15 11.93 -14.14 -26.10
C ASP A 15 12.72 -15.31 -26.70
N GLN A 16 12.79 -15.40 -28.04
CA GLN A 16 13.87 -16.06 -28.78
C GLN A 16 14.11 -15.37 -30.14
N GLU A 17 15.36 -14.95 -30.34
CA GLU A 17 15.95 -14.36 -31.54
C GLU A 17 15.99 -15.36 -32.72
N LYS A 18 15.85 -14.88 -33.97
CA LYS A 18 16.66 -15.31 -35.13
C LYS A 18 16.72 -14.25 -36.24
N ASN A 19 17.92 -14.18 -36.80
CA ASN A 19 18.51 -13.33 -37.85
C ASN A 19 18.18 -13.84 -39.28
N GLY A 20 18.16 -12.95 -40.29
CA GLY A 20 18.44 -13.32 -41.70
C GLY A 20 17.61 -12.73 -42.85
N GLN A 21 18.15 -11.66 -43.48
CA GLN A 21 18.23 -11.33 -44.93
C GLN A 21 17.01 -10.95 -45.82
N ASN A 22 16.98 -9.66 -46.18
CA ASN A 22 16.76 -8.95 -47.47
C ASN A 22 15.78 -9.44 -48.55
N GLN A 23 14.93 -8.52 -49.05
CA GLN A 23 14.98 -7.99 -50.43
C GLN A 23 14.05 -6.75 -50.61
N ASP A 24 14.48 -5.87 -51.51
CA ASP A 24 14.03 -4.50 -51.79
C ASP A 24 12.69 -4.39 -52.55
N ASP A 25 11.88 -3.37 -52.24
CA ASP A 25 11.17 -2.59 -53.28
C ASP A 25 10.65 -1.23 -52.76
N LYS A 26 10.84 -0.18 -53.56
CA LYS A 26 10.53 1.24 -53.25
C LYS A 26 9.17 1.67 -53.83
N GLY A 27 8.34 2.35 -53.04
CA GLY A 27 7.12 3.06 -53.49
C GLY A 27 6.51 3.94 -52.38
N PRO A 28 5.77 5.02 -52.70
CA PRO A 28 5.94 6.34 -52.05
C PRO A 28 5.30 6.50 -50.67
N SER A 29 5.99 7.28 -49.84
CA SER A 29 5.58 7.72 -48.51
C SER A 29 4.32 8.60 -48.58
N HIS A 30 3.17 8.01 -48.27
CA HIS A 30 2.07 8.79 -47.72
C HIS A 30 2.30 8.96 -46.23
N GLN A 31 2.81 10.12 -45.84
CA GLN A 31 2.73 10.61 -44.47
C GLN A 31 1.26 10.81 -44.11
N THR A 32 0.58 9.74 -43.69
CA THR A 32 -0.62 9.88 -42.88
C THR A 32 -0.18 10.38 -41.51
N THR A 33 -0.35 11.68 -41.30
CA THR A 33 -0.24 12.38 -40.04
C THR A 33 -1.10 11.68 -38.98
N SER A 34 -0.55 10.70 -38.26
CA SER A 34 -1.18 10.05 -37.11
C SER A 34 -1.02 10.93 -35.86
N GLN A 35 -1.44 12.19 -35.96
CA GLN A 35 -1.51 13.11 -34.83
C GLN A 35 -2.91 13.06 -34.23
N GLY A 36 -3.25 11.95 -33.56
CA GLY A 36 -4.58 11.82 -32.95
C GLY A 36 -4.71 10.77 -31.85
N LEU A 37 -3.86 9.74 -31.81
CA LEU A 37 -3.98 8.64 -30.83
C LEU A 37 -3.06 8.80 -29.60
N ASN A 38 -2.23 9.84 -29.57
CA ASN A 38 -1.12 9.96 -28.64
C ASN A 38 -1.52 10.39 -27.21
N ALA A 39 -2.70 10.97 -27.01
CA ALA A 39 -3.13 11.43 -25.68
C ALA A 39 -3.65 10.25 -24.82
N SER A 40 -4.56 9.44 -25.37
CA SER A 40 -5.13 8.27 -24.68
C SER A 40 -4.06 7.24 -24.30
N GLU A 41 -3.10 6.97 -25.18
CA GLU A 41 -1.96 6.11 -24.87
C GLU A 41 -1.05 6.67 -23.78
N LYS A 42 -0.83 8.00 -23.73
CA LYS A 42 -0.05 8.66 -22.67
C LYS A 42 -0.74 8.55 -21.31
N TYR A 43 -2.06 8.76 -21.23
CA TYR A 43 -2.82 8.60 -19.98
C TYR A 43 -2.88 7.14 -19.50
N SER A 44 -2.96 6.19 -20.44
CA SER A 44 -2.89 4.75 -20.15
C SER A 44 -1.51 4.35 -19.62
N LYS A 45 -0.42 4.79 -20.27
CA LYS A 45 0.96 4.54 -19.82
C LYS A 45 1.24 5.10 -18.42
N LYS A 46 0.76 6.32 -18.12
CA LYS A 46 0.93 6.95 -16.80
C LYS A 46 0.17 6.20 -15.69
N ARG A 47 -1.05 5.72 -15.96
CA ARG A 47 -1.83 4.92 -15.01
C ARG A 47 -1.18 3.57 -14.74
N LEU A 48 -0.67 2.91 -15.77
CA LEU A 48 0.06 1.65 -15.65
C LEU A 48 1.35 1.82 -14.84
N TYR A 49 2.08 2.92 -15.03
CA TYR A 49 3.27 3.25 -14.24
C TYR A 49 2.96 3.32 -12.74
N TYR A 50 1.95 4.10 -12.33
CA TYR A 50 1.59 4.20 -10.92
C TYR A 50 1.14 2.86 -10.34
N HIS A 51 0.36 2.09 -11.09
CA HIS A 51 -0.05 0.75 -10.65
C HIS A 51 1.16 -0.17 -10.42
N VAL A 52 2.11 -0.18 -11.36
CA VAL A 52 3.33 -0.99 -11.26
C VAL A 52 4.21 -0.55 -10.10
N GLU A 53 4.38 0.76 -9.89
CA GLU A 53 5.20 1.28 -8.80
C GLU A 53 4.55 1.03 -7.44
N SER A 54 3.23 1.22 -7.30
CA SER A 54 2.51 0.88 -6.06
C SER A 54 2.62 -0.62 -5.72
N LEU A 55 2.50 -1.51 -6.71
CA LEU A 55 2.71 -2.94 -6.49
C LEU A 55 4.15 -3.27 -6.09
N ARG A 56 5.13 -2.54 -6.64
CA ARG A 56 6.55 -2.69 -6.25
C ARG A 56 6.78 -2.24 -4.82
N GLU A 57 6.19 -1.12 -4.41
CA GLU A 57 6.26 -0.61 -3.04
C GLU A 57 5.65 -1.59 -2.04
N ILE A 58 4.47 -2.15 -2.34
CA ILE A 58 3.82 -3.17 -1.48
C ILE A 58 4.74 -4.38 -1.28
N ARG A 59 5.28 -4.94 -2.37
CA ARG A 59 6.19 -6.09 -2.30
C ARG A 59 7.47 -5.77 -1.52
N ARG A 60 8.02 -4.57 -1.70
CA ARG A 60 9.20 -4.11 -0.97
C ARG A 60 8.91 -4.01 0.53
N ALA A 61 7.80 -3.37 0.89
CA ALA A 61 7.38 -3.18 2.28
C ALA A 61 7.08 -4.51 2.97
N GLN A 62 6.45 -5.47 2.28
CA GLN A 62 6.17 -6.81 2.82
C GLN A 62 7.42 -7.67 2.98
N LYS A 63 8.44 -7.48 2.14
CA LYS A 63 9.71 -8.23 2.24
C LYS A 63 10.60 -7.74 3.39
N SER A 64 10.53 -6.45 3.71
CA SER A 64 11.32 -5.84 4.78
C SER A 64 10.57 -5.86 6.12
N THR A 65 11.27 -6.15 7.22
CA THR A 65 10.69 -6.10 8.58
C THR A 65 11.09 -4.85 9.36
N GLY A 66 11.75 -3.89 8.71
CA GLY A 66 12.25 -2.67 9.34
C GLY A 66 11.16 -1.78 9.93
N LEU A 67 11.55 -0.82 10.76
CA LEU A 67 10.63 0.18 11.30
C LEU A 67 10.20 1.14 10.18
N LEU A 68 8.89 1.31 9.99
CA LEU A 68 8.33 2.24 9.00
C LEU A 68 8.36 3.69 9.48
N ILE A 69 8.29 3.90 10.79
CA ILE A 69 8.29 5.23 11.42
C ILE A 69 9.71 5.56 11.90
N PRO A 70 10.23 6.78 11.69
CA PRO A 70 11.52 7.15 12.24
C PRO A 70 11.52 7.14 13.78
N LYS A 71 12.60 6.65 14.40
CA LYS A 71 12.68 6.43 15.87
C LYS A 71 12.53 7.72 16.69
N LEU A 72 13.10 8.83 16.22
CA LEU A 72 13.11 10.11 16.94
C LEU A 72 11.71 10.73 17.11
N PRO A 73 10.89 10.91 16.06
CA PRO A 73 9.53 11.43 16.23
C PRO A 73 8.65 10.49 17.07
N PHE A 74 8.77 9.17 16.91
CA PHE A 74 8.04 8.21 17.74
C PHE A 74 8.38 8.39 19.23
N MET A 75 9.68 8.45 19.56
CA MET A 75 10.14 8.68 20.93
C MET A 75 9.62 10.01 21.51
N ARG A 76 9.58 11.08 20.71
CA ARG A 76 9.04 12.39 21.16
C ARG A 76 7.56 12.29 21.53
N VAL A 77 6.76 11.58 20.72
CA VAL A 77 5.34 11.35 20.98
C VAL A 77 5.14 10.52 22.24
N VAL A 78 5.87 9.42 22.40
CA VAL A 78 5.79 8.58 23.61
C VAL A 78 6.10 9.38 24.86
N LYS A 79 7.17 10.20 24.85
CA LYS A 79 7.53 11.04 25.99
C LYS A 79 6.46 12.10 26.30
N LYS A 80 5.86 12.71 25.26
CA LYS A 80 4.76 13.68 25.42
C LYS A 80 3.53 13.04 26.07
N ILE A 81 3.10 11.87 25.58
CA ILE A 81 1.97 11.12 26.14
C ILE A 81 2.27 10.73 27.59
N SER A 82 3.46 10.21 27.84
CA SER A 82 3.90 9.84 29.19
C SER A 82 3.77 11.03 30.16
N ALA A 83 4.38 12.17 29.81
CA ALA A 83 4.33 13.37 30.62
C ALA A 83 2.89 13.83 30.91
N ASN A 84 2.01 13.78 29.90
CA ASN A 84 0.59 14.10 30.07
C ASN A 84 -0.10 13.16 31.07
N LEU A 85 0.13 11.84 30.96
CA LEU A 85 -0.46 10.85 31.87
C LEU A 85 -0.01 11.06 33.32
N TYR A 86 1.28 11.32 33.55
CA TYR A 86 1.80 11.59 34.90
C TYR A 86 1.27 12.89 35.49
N CYS A 87 1.10 13.93 34.66
CA CYS A 87 0.48 15.19 35.09
C CYS A 87 -0.99 14.97 35.52
N MET A 88 -1.74 14.18 34.76
CA MET A 88 -3.14 13.87 35.06
C MET A 88 -3.32 13.05 36.35
N MET A 89 -2.37 12.16 36.66
CA MET A 89 -2.44 11.31 37.87
C MET A 89 -2.05 12.03 39.17
N LYS A 90 -1.74 13.34 39.14
CA LYS A 90 -1.45 14.20 40.32
C LYS A 90 -0.49 13.58 41.35
N THR A 91 0.46 12.74 40.92
CA THR A 91 1.45 12.21 41.85
C THR A 91 2.42 13.35 42.20
N THR A 92 2.46 13.74 43.47
CA THR A 92 3.13 14.93 44.03
C THR A 92 4.65 14.97 43.92
N SER A 93 5.25 14.03 43.21
CA SER A 93 6.67 14.08 42.86
C SER A 93 6.77 14.27 41.36
N PHE A 94 7.42 15.34 40.92
CA PHE A 94 7.77 15.57 39.52
C PHE A 94 8.78 14.48 39.11
N VAL A 95 8.28 13.27 38.88
CA VAL A 95 9.10 12.11 38.56
C VAL A 95 9.61 12.32 37.14
N ASN A 96 10.91 12.57 37.02
CA ASN A 96 11.62 12.54 35.76
C ASN A 96 11.57 11.12 35.19
N VAL A 97 10.49 10.77 34.48
CA VAL A 97 10.29 9.42 33.94
C VAL A 97 11.27 9.17 32.81
N LYS A 98 12.23 8.28 33.08
CA LYS A 98 13.27 7.86 32.15
C LYS A 98 12.80 6.60 31.42
N TRP A 99 12.86 6.65 30.10
CA TRP A 99 12.56 5.50 29.24
C TRP A 99 13.83 4.74 28.90
N LYS A 100 13.79 3.40 29.00
CA LYS A 100 14.84 2.56 28.42
C LYS A 100 14.73 2.59 26.90
N THR A 101 15.86 2.57 26.19
CA THR A 101 15.92 2.55 24.73
C THR A 101 15.26 1.30 24.14
N GLN A 102 15.49 0.14 24.76
CA GLN A 102 14.86 -1.13 24.37
C GLN A 102 13.33 -1.13 24.56
N ALA A 103 12.84 -0.46 25.62
CA ALA A 103 11.39 -0.34 25.84
C ALA A 103 10.71 0.51 24.75
N LEU A 104 11.36 1.60 24.32
CA LEU A 104 10.88 2.42 23.22
C LEU A 104 10.86 1.67 21.89
N LEU A 105 11.87 0.82 21.65
CA LEU A 105 11.94 -0.01 20.45
C LEU A 105 10.80 -1.04 20.43
N CYS A 106 10.62 -1.77 21.53
CA CYS A 106 9.55 -2.76 21.67
C CYS A 106 8.17 -2.12 21.50
N LEU A 107 7.94 -0.95 22.09
CA LEU A 107 6.68 -0.21 21.92
C LEU A 107 6.46 0.20 20.45
N GLN A 108 7.54 0.58 19.75
CA GLN A 108 7.45 0.96 18.35
C GLN A 108 7.15 -0.25 17.44
N GLU A 109 7.76 -1.41 17.73
CA GLU A 109 7.49 -2.65 17.00
C GLU A 109 6.04 -3.11 17.22
N ALA A 110 5.58 -3.13 18.47
CA ALA A 110 4.19 -3.46 18.80
C ALA A 110 3.19 -2.50 18.14
N ALA A 111 3.47 -1.19 18.14
CA ALA A 111 2.61 -0.20 17.48
C ALA A 111 2.58 -0.37 15.95
N LYS A 112 3.71 -0.75 15.35
CA LYS A 112 3.81 -1.05 13.91
C LYS A 112 2.96 -2.28 13.57
N ASP A 113 3.12 -3.36 14.32
CA ASP A 113 2.41 -4.62 14.06
C ASP A 113 0.89 -4.42 14.21
N PHE A 114 0.47 -3.72 15.26
CA PHE A 114 -0.93 -3.33 15.44
C PHE A 114 -1.48 -2.53 14.26
N ALA A 115 -0.72 -1.55 13.75
CA ALA A 115 -1.16 -0.74 12.62
C ALA A 115 -1.26 -1.55 11.32
N ILE A 116 -0.33 -2.49 11.09
CA ILE A 116 -0.36 -3.39 9.92
C ILE A 116 -1.62 -4.27 9.95
N ASP A 117 -1.88 -4.92 11.09
CA ASP A 117 -3.05 -5.77 11.26
C ASP A 117 -4.34 -4.98 11.07
N PHE A 118 -4.44 -3.82 11.73
CA PHE A 118 -5.60 -2.93 11.61
C PHE A 118 -5.85 -2.47 10.16
N MET A 119 -4.79 -2.12 9.43
CA MET A 119 -4.90 -1.73 8.02
C MET A 119 -5.27 -2.90 7.11
N ASN A 120 -4.78 -4.10 7.39
CA ASN A 120 -5.13 -5.30 6.64
C ASN A 120 -6.62 -5.63 6.80
N ASP A 121 -7.13 -5.51 8.02
CA ASP A 121 -8.55 -5.70 8.30
C ASP A 121 -9.43 -4.63 7.64
N ALA A 122 -9.02 -3.37 7.68
CA ALA A 122 -9.72 -2.30 6.95
C ALA A 122 -9.69 -2.54 5.43
N TYR A 123 -8.60 -3.11 4.90
CA TYR A 123 -8.49 -3.48 3.49
C TYR A 123 -9.47 -4.59 3.10
N LEU A 124 -9.67 -5.59 3.96
CA LEU A 124 -10.69 -6.62 3.75
C LEU A 124 -12.09 -6.01 3.69
N CYS A 125 -12.41 -5.04 4.54
CA CYS A 125 -13.68 -4.29 4.50
C CYS A 125 -13.85 -3.50 3.18
N ALA A 126 -12.79 -2.82 2.73
CA ALA A 126 -12.82 -2.07 1.47
C ALA A 126 -12.98 -2.99 0.25
N ALA A 127 -12.29 -4.14 0.25
CA ALA A 127 -12.37 -5.16 -0.79
C ALA A 127 -13.76 -5.81 -0.84
N HIS A 128 -14.39 -6.05 0.32
CA HIS A 128 -15.77 -6.52 0.40
C HIS A 128 -16.75 -5.54 -0.28
N CYS A 129 -16.47 -4.24 -0.20
CA CYS A 129 -17.23 -3.19 -0.87
C CYS A 129 -16.82 -2.94 -2.34
N HIS A 130 -15.99 -3.81 -2.94
CA HIS A 130 -15.43 -3.66 -4.29
C HIS A 130 -14.60 -2.39 -4.52
N THR A 131 -14.03 -1.82 -3.46
CA THR A 131 -13.17 -0.64 -3.53
C THR A 131 -11.70 -1.02 -3.31
N VAL A 132 -10.81 -0.38 -4.04
CA VAL A 132 -9.34 -0.55 -3.89
C VAL A 132 -8.72 0.52 -3.01
N THR A 133 -9.43 1.63 -2.78
CA THR A 133 -8.96 2.76 -2.00
C THR A 133 -9.51 2.66 -0.58
N LEU A 134 -8.62 2.62 0.42
CA LEU A 134 -9.01 2.70 1.82
C LEU A 134 -9.58 4.08 2.13
N MET A 135 -10.75 4.11 2.77
CA MET A 135 -11.48 5.31 3.17
C MET A 135 -11.75 5.31 4.68
N ALA A 136 -12.08 6.49 5.22
CA ALA A 136 -12.42 6.65 6.64
C ALA A 136 -13.51 5.67 7.12
N LYS A 137 -14.50 5.39 6.26
CA LYS A 137 -15.58 4.43 6.54
C LYS A 137 -15.08 3.02 6.81
N ASP A 138 -13.99 2.59 6.17
CA ASP A 138 -13.51 1.20 6.27
C ASP A 138 -12.85 0.95 7.65
N TYR A 139 -12.14 1.95 8.17
CA TYR A 139 -11.60 1.92 9.54
C TYR A 139 -12.69 1.95 10.60
N VAL A 140 -13.74 2.75 10.35
CA VAL A 140 -14.87 2.90 11.25
C VAL A 140 -15.68 1.59 11.33
N ILE A 141 -15.92 0.94 10.19
CA ILE A 141 -16.56 -0.38 10.14
C ILE A 141 -15.77 -1.38 10.98
N ARG A 142 -14.44 -1.45 10.82
CA ARG A 142 -13.59 -2.32 11.63
C ARG A 142 -13.68 -2.01 13.13
N SER A 143 -13.63 -0.73 13.50
CA SER A 143 -13.78 -0.27 14.89
C SER A 143 -15.07 -0.79 15.53
N TYR A 144 -16.20 -0.71 14.82
CA TYR A 144 -17.48 -1.17 15.33
C TYR A 144 -17.56 -2.70 15.53
N PHE A 145 -16.85 -3.50 14.74
CA PHE A 145 -16.83 -4.95 14.90
C PHE A 145 -15.94 -5.42 16.07
N TYR A 146 -14.89 -4.67 16.43
CA TYR A 146 -13.95 -5.05 17.50
C TYR A 146 -14.22 -4.41 18.87
N MET A 147 -14.78 -3.20 18.92
CA MET A 147 -15.13 -2.53 20.20
C MET A 147 -16.08 -3.34 21.11
N PRO A 148 -17.05 -4.14 20.60
CA PRO A 148 -17.89 -4.99 21.43
C PRO A 148 -17.15 -6.18 22.07
N LEU A 149 -15.96 -6.56 21.58
CA LEU A 149 -15.16 -7.65 22.14
C LEU A 149 -14.28 -7.18 23.31
N ILE A 150 -13.82 -5.92 23.29
CA ILE A 150 -13.06 -5.32 24.40
C ILE A 150 -14.01 -4.87 25.53
N ALA A 151 -15.21 -4.38 25.18
CA ALA A 151 -16.20 -3.95 26.18
C ALA A 151 -16.92 -5.11 26.91
N ARG A 152 -16.78 -6.36 26.44
CA ARG A 152 -17.38 -7.56 27.06
C ARG A 152 -16.38 -8.46 27.80
N GLY A 153 -15.13 -8.03 27.92
CA GLY A 153 -14.10 -8.70 28.73
C GLY A 153 -13.95 -8.05 30.10
N HIS A 154 -14.96 -8.22 30.95
CA HIS A 154 -14.89 -8.07 32.41
C HIS A 154 -15.91 -8.99 33.06
#